data_AF-A0A3B8KWJ6-F1
#
_entry.id   AF-A0A3B8KWJ6-F1
#
_cell.length_a   1.000
_cell.length_b   1.000
_cell.length_c   1.000
_cell.angle_alpha   90.00
_cell.angle_beta   90.00
_cell.angle_gamma   90.00
#
_symmetry.space_group_name_H-M   'P 1'
#
loop_
_entity.id
_entity.type
_entity.pdbx_description
1 polymer ?
#
loop_
_entity_poly.entity_id
_entity_poly.type
_entity_poly.pdbx_seq_one_letter_code
_entity_poly.pdbx_strand_id
1 'polypeptide(L)'
;MGRSQAIADLSQLRHDPRDPDPWYALYVDTSIPLDEGAKAAFLQDVSSRSRQFLLPFVRPMSRLAMILLTIPKVLAPRSAACRLLHKMIYWGMRGFVSPPANWLIMRHFHIATEVLEFVAANTKGVELELDALRPEKLSDLQDDVFLQHDLNVYNFIIDMNR
;
A
#
# COMPACT_ATOMS: atom_id res chain seq x y z
N MET A 1 -6.86 0.30 -13.87
CA MET A 1 -5.91 0.14 -15.00
C MET A 1 -4.73 -0.79 -14.68
N GLY A 2 -4.12 -0.75 -13.48
CA GLY A 2 -2.94 -1.59 -13.18
C GLY A 2 -3.17 -3.13 -13.13
N ARG A 3 -4.32 -3.59 -12.63
CA ARG A 3 -4.63 -5.03 -12.45
C ARG A 3 -4.55 -5.85 -13.75
N SER A 4 -5.27 -5.43 -14.79
CA SER A 4 -5.37 -6.18 -16.05
C SER A 4 -4.05 -6.21 -16.81
N GLN A 5 -3.26 -5.14 -16.70
CA GLN A 5 -1.94 -5.06 -17.34
C GLN A 5 -0.96 -6.05 -16.68
N ALA A 6 -0.91 -6.10 -15.34
CA ALA A 6 -0.01 -6.99 -14.62
C ALA A 6 -0.24 -8.47 -14.96
N ILE A 7 -1.51 -8.88 -15.06
CA ILE A 7 -1.90 -10.24 -15.46
C ILE A 7 -1.48 -10.50 -16.92
N ALA A 8 -1.74 -9.57 -17.82
CA ALA A 8 -1.37 -9.70 -19.23
C ALA A 8 0.15 -9.85 -19.41
N ASP A 9 0.94 -9.06 -18.68
CA ASP A 9 2.41 -9.09 -18.77
C ASP A 9 2.99 -10.43 -18.27
N LEU A 10 2.52 -10.93 -17.13
CA LEU A 10 3.04 -12.17 -16.53
C LEU A 10 2.55 -13.43 -17.28
N SER A 11 1.33 -13.42 -17.80
CA SER A 11 0.77 -14.56 -18.55
C SER A 11 1.45 -14.78 -19.91
N GLN A 12 2.13 -13.76 -20.45
CA GLN A 12 2.88 -13.86 -21.71
C GLN A 12 4.30 -14.42 -21.53
N LEU A 13 4.79 -14.55 -20.30
CA LEU A 13 6.11 -15.12 -20.04
C LEU A 13 6.14 -16.59 -20.45
N ARG A 14 7.13 -16.95 -21.27
CA ARG A 14 7.35 -18.33 -21.71
C ARG A 14 8.31 -19.02 -20.74
N HIS A 15 7.93 -20.22 -20.30
CA HIS A 15 8.81 -21.06 -19.50
C HIS A 15 9.96 -21.62 -20.35
N ASP A 16 11.20 -21.24 -20.00
CA ASP A 16 12.42 -21.91 -20.48
C ASP A 16 12.92 -22.87 -19.39
N PRO A 17 12.95 -24.20 -19.63
CA PRO A 17 13.49 -25.17 -18.66
C PRO A 17 14.98 -24.97 -18.33
N ARG A 18 15.74 -24.27 -19.16
CA ARG A 18 17.18 -24.02 -18.94
C ARG A 18 17.46 -22.73 -18.20
N ASP A 19 16.51 -21.81 -18.17
CA ASP A 19 16.60 -20.52 -17.46
C ASP A 19 15.21 -20.12 -16.94
N PRO A 20 14.72 -20.77 -15.86
CA PRO A 20 13.38 -20.53 -15.37
C PRO A 20 13.27 -19.13 -14.76
N ASP A 21 12.31 -18.34 -15.24
CA ASP A 21 12.02 -17.03 -14.64
C ASP A 21 11.43 -17.22 -13.22
N PRO A 22 12.07 -16.66 -12.17
CA PRO A 22 11.64 -16.84 -10.79
C PRO A 22 10.30 -16.18 -10.48
N TRP A 23 9.95 -15.08 -11.16
CA TRP A 23 8.70 -14.37 -10.95
C TRP A 23 7.53 -15.11 -11.60
N TYR A 24 7.76 -15.71 -12.76
CA TYR A 24 6.79 -16.61 -13.39
C TYR A 24 6.52 -17.84 -12.52
N ALA A 25 7.58 -18.46 -11.96
CA ALA A 25 7.43 -19.57 -11.03
C ALA A 25 6.58 -19.20 -9.81
N LEU A 26 6.82 -18.02 -9.22
CA LEU A 26 5.98 -17.51 -8.13
C LEU A 26 4.56 -17.18 -8.59
N TYR A 27 4.34 -16.70 -9.82
CA TYR A 27 3.01 -16.38 -10.34
C TYR A 27 2.13 -17.64 -10.51
N VAL A 28 2.70 -18.73 -11.02
CA VAL A 28 1.95 -20.00 -11.21
C VAL A 28 1.79 -20.82 -9.93
N ASP A 29 2.55 -20.51 -8.87
CA ASP A 29 2.47 -21.22 -7.59
C ASP A 29 1.10 -21.04 -6.91
N THR A 30 0.33 -22.11 -6.76
CA THR A 30 -0.99 -22.09 -6.12
C THR A 30 -0.96 -22.43 -4.63
N SER A 31 0.23 -22.59 -4.03
CA SER A 31 0.36 -22.98 -2.64
C SER A 31 -0.18 -21.95 -1.64
N ILE A 32 -0.18 -20.65 -1.99
CA ILE A 32 -0.70 -19.57 -1.16
C ILE A 32 -1.95 -18.98 -1.83
N PRO A 33 -3.11 -18.94 -1.13
CA PRO A 33 -4.34 -18.38 -1.68
C PRO A 33 -4.27 -16.85 -1.72
N LEU A 34 -3.82 -16.30 -2.85
CA LEU A 34 -3.89 -14.87 -3.14
C LEU A 34 -4.84 -14.61 -4.31
N ASP A 35 -5.55 -13.48 -4.24
CA ASP A 35 -6.24 -12.93 -5.42
C ASP A 35 -5.25 -12.79 -6.58
N GLU A 36 -5.64 -13.27 -7.76
CA GLU A 36 -4.77 -13.30 -8.93
C GLU A 36 -4.28 -11.91 -9.33
N GLY A 37 -5.16 -10.91 -9.26
CA GLY A 37 -4.82 -9.52 -9.57
C GLY A 37 -3.83 -8.93 -8.58
N ALA A 38 -4.05 -9.19 -7.29
CA ALA A 38 -3.13 -8.82 -6.21
C ALA A 38 -1.76 -9.47 -6.39
N LYS A 39 -1.73 -10.76 -6.70
CA LYS A 39 -0.52 -11.52 -6.92
C LYS A 39 0.26 -10.99 -8.12
N ALA A 40 -0.41 -10.78 -9.25
CA ALA A 40 0.22 -10.26 -10.46
C ALA A 40 0.77 -8.85 -10.25
N ALA A 41 -0.01 -7.94 -9.66
CA ALA A 41 0.44 -6.58 -9.37
C ALA A 41 1.62 -6.55 -8.39
N PHE A 42 1.61 -7.44 -7.39
CA PHE A 42 2.70 -7.57 -6.44
C PHE A 42 3.98 -8.05 -7.11
N LEU A 43 3.90 -9.13 -7.90
CA LEU A 43 5.02 -9.73 -8.62
C LEU A 43 5.62 -8.76 -9.65
N GLN A 44 4.78 -7.98 -10.32
CA GLN A 44 5.25 -6.94 -11.25
C GLN A 44 6.02 -5.82 -10.52
N ASP A 45 5.56 -5.41 -9.33
CA ASP A 45 6.25 -4.37 -8.56
C ASP A 45 7.60 -4.86 -8.01
N VAL A 46 7.64 -6.06 -7.40
CA VAL A 46 8.86 -6.66 -6.84
C VAL A 46 9.92 -6.97 -7.91
N SER A 47 9.49 -7.34 -9.11
CA SER A 47 10.37 -7.67 -10.24
C SER A 47 10.87 -6.45 -11.00
N SER A 48 10.38 -5.25 -10.69
CA SER A 48 10.73 -4.04 -11.42
C SER A 48 12.20 -3.66 -11.29
N ARG A 49 12.79 -3.17 -12.41
CA ARG A 49 14.19 -2.70 -12.44
C ARG A 49 14.43 -1.52 -11.49
N SER A 50 13.46 -0.63 -11.33
CA SER A 50 13.55 0.47 -10.34
C SER A 50 13.72 -0.10 -8.94
N ARG A 51 12.98 -1.14 -8.56
CA ARG A 51 13.11 -1.76 -7.25
C ARG A 51 14.43 -2.51 -7.07
N GLN A 52 14.95 -3.16 -8.11
CA GLN A 52 16.19 -3.92 -8.03
C GLN A 52 17.44 -3.00 -8.02
N PHE A 53 17.47 -1.98 -8.86
CA PHE A 53 18.67 -1.18 -9.10
C PHE A 53 18.62 0.23 -8.52
N LEU A 54 17.44 0.87 -8.48
CA LEU A 54 17.32 2.25 -8.00
C LEU A 54 17.09 2.33 -6.48
N LEU A 55 16.39 1.34 -5.89
CA LEU A 55 16.08 1.30 -4.47
C LEU A 55 17.30 1.40 -3.53
N PRO A 56 18.46 0.76 -3.80
CA PRO A 56 19.63 0.89 -2.95
C PRO A 56 20.13 2.33 -2.79
N PHE A 57 19.94 3.17 -3.81
CA PHE A 57 20.33 4.58 -3.81
C PHE A 57 19.23 5.49 -3.26
N VAL A 58 17.97 5.18 -3.59
CA VAL A 58 16.83 5.97 -3.08
C VAL A 58 16.67 5.82 -1.58
N ARG A 59 16.89 4.62 -1.01
CA ARG A 59 16.77 4.38 0.44
C ARG A 59 17.57 5.37 1.32
N PRO A 60 18.89 5.56 1.13
CA PRO A 60 19.65 6.52 1.92
C PRO A 60 19.20 7.97 1.65
N MET A 61 18.87 8.32 0.41
CA MET A 61 18.35 9.66 0.07
C MET A 61 17.02 9.95 0.77
N SER A 62 16.08 9.00 0.76
CA SER A 62 14.79 9.12 1.46
C SER A 62 14.99 9.26 2.96
N ARG A 63 15.93 8.52 3.57
CA ARG A 63 16.26 8.67 4.99
C ARG A 63 16.81 10.05 5.30
N LEU A 64 17.73 10.56 4.49
CA LEU A 64 18.26 11.92 4.65
C LEU A 64 17.14 12.96 4.51
N ALA A 65 16.28 12.82 3.50
CA ALA A 65 15.13 13.70 3.31
C ALA A 65 14.17 13.67 4.51
N MET A 66 13.90 12.50 5.10
CA MET A 66 13.08 12.41 6.33
C MET A 66 13.70 13.18 7.49
N ILE A 67 15.01 13.10 7.69
CA ILE A 67 15.72 13.87 8.74
C ILE A 67 15.57 15.37 8.48
N LEU A 68 15.82 15.80 7.23
CA LEU A 68 15.70 17.20 6.83
C LEU A 68 14.28 17.75 6.97
N LEU A 69 13.26 16.94 6.68
CA LEU A 69 11.85 17.32 6.83
C LEU A 69 11.37 17.28 8.29
N THR A 70 12.02 16.51 9.16
CA THR A 70 11.66 16.45 10.58
C THR A 70 11.95 17.76 11.29
N ILE A 71 13.07 18.43 10.97
CA ILE A 71 13.46 19.71 11.59
C ILE A 71 12.37 20.80 11.45
N PRO A 72 11.91 21.17 10.24
CA PRO A 72 10.85 22.17 10.08
C PRO A 72 9.49 21.68 10.60
N LYS A 73 9.24 20.36 10.58
CA LYS A 73 8.00 19.78 11.14
C LYS A 73 7.88 20.05 12.65
N VAL A 74 8.98 20.11 13.40
CA VAL A 74 8.95 20.45 14.84
C VAL A 74 8.49 21.88 15.09
N LEU A 75 8.83 22.80 14.18
CA LEU A 75 8.52 24.24 14.33
C LEU A 75 7.13 24.61 13.76
N ALA A 76 6.57 23.79 12.86
CA ALA A 76 5.29 24.06 12.23
C ALA A 76 4.09 23.66 13.10
N PRO A 77 2.95 24.37 13.01
CA PRO A 77 1.72 23.95 13.69
C PRO A 77 1.26 22.58 13.15
N ARG A 78 0.84 21.68 14.06
CA ARG A 78 0.53 20.27 13.76
C ARG A 78 -0.46 20.09 12.61
N SER A 79 -1.48 20.94 12.53
CA SER A 79 -2.53 20.88 11.49
C SER A 79 -2.03 21.29 10.10
N ALA A 80 -1.04 22.17 9.99
CA ALA A 80 -0.42 22.53 8.72
C ALA A 80 0.55 21.44 8.25
N ALA A 81 1.33 20.88 9.18
CA ALA A 81 2.23 19.78 8.90
C ALA A 81 1.48 18.52 8.42
N CYS A 82 0.32 18.20 9.00
CA CYS A 82 -0.51 17.07 8.60
C CYS A 82 -1.02 17.22 7.16
N ARG A 83 -1.59 18.38 6.83
CA ARG A 83 -2.12 18.65 5.48
C ARG A 83 -1.02 18.66 4.41
N LEU A 84 0.14 19.25 4.72
CA LEU A 84 1.28 19.26 3.80
C LEU A 84 1.79 17.83 3.54
N LEU A 85 1.88 17.01 4.58
CA LEU A 85 2.33 15.62 4.48
C LEU A 85 1.45 14.82 3.52
N HIS A 86 0.13 14.85 3.69
CA HIS A 86 -0.80 14.12 2.82
C HIS A 86 -0.70 14.58 1.35
N LYS A 87 -0.57 15.89 1.12
CA LYS A 87 -0.34 16.43 -0.24
C LYS A 87 0.98 15.96 -0.85
N MET A 88 2.06 15.93 -0.07
CA MET A 88 3.37 15.44 -0.54
C MET A 88 3.31 13.95 -0.88
N ILE A 89 2.63 13.14 -0.05
CA ILE A 89 2.43 11.71 -0.30
C ILE A 89 1.66 11.51 -1.60
N TYR A 90 0.51 12.18 -1.76
CA TYR A 90 -0.28 12.09 -2.99
C TYR A 90 0.51 12.51 -4.23
N TRP A 91 1.24 13.63 -4.17
CA TRP A 91 2.12 14.06 -5.24
C TRP A 91 3.18 13.00 -5.58
N GLY A 92 3.79 12.41 -4.55
CA GLY A 92 4.76 11.32 -4.68
C GLY A 92 4.16 10.08 -5.35
N MET A 93 2.97 9.67 -4.91
CA MET A 93 2.24 8.52 -5.47
C MET A 93 1.84 8.73 -6.92
N ARG A 94 1.42 9.95 -7.27
CA ARG A 94 1.03 10.30 -8.64
C ARG A 94 2.21 10.28 -9.61
N GLY A 95 3.41 10.65 -9.15
CA GLY A 95 4.59 10.80 -10.01
C GLY A 95 5.56 9.62 -10.02
N PHE A 96 5.77 8.97 -8.87
CA PHE A 96 6.87 8.01 -8.69
C PHE A 96 6.43 6.58 -8.42
N VAL A 97 5.15 6.34 -8.14
CA VAL A 97 4.63 5.00 -7.84
C VAL A 97 3.94 4.43 -9.07
N SER A 98 4.24 3.16 -9.37
CA SER A 98 3.68 2.48 -10.53
C SER A 98 2.15 2.29 -10.39
N PRO A 99 1.39 2.24 -11.50
CA PRO A 99 -0.05 2.00 -11.43
C PRO A 99 -0.46 0.69 -10.70
N PRO A 100 0.24 -0.46 -10.87
CA PRO A 100 -0.03 -1.67 -10.09
C PRO A 100 0.20 -1.48 -8.58
N ALA A 101 1.27 -0.79 -8.20
CA ALA A 101 1.57 -0.50 -6.80
C ALA A 101 0.54 0.46 -6.17
N ASN A 102 0.16 1.53 -6.87
CA ASN A 102 -0.91 2.43 -6.42
C ASN A 102 -2.24 1.69 -6.25
N TRP A 103 -2.56 0.75 -7.13
CA TRP A 103 -3.75 -0.08 -6.99
C TRP A 103 -3.67 -0.99 -5.74
N LEU A 104 -2.53 -1.61 -5.46
CA LEU A 104 -2.33 -2.40 -4.25
C LEU A 104 -2.46 -1.56 -2.97
N ILE A 105 -1.91 -0.35 -2.97
CA ILE A 105 -2.03 0.58 -1.83
C ILE A 105 -3.49 0.96 -1.59
N MET A 106 -4.25 1.30 -2.64
CA MET A 106 -5.68 1.58 -2.48
C MET A 106 -6.44 0.35 -1.99
N ARG A 107 -6.17 -0.84 -2.55
CA ARG A 107 -6.79 -2.11 -2.14
C ARG A 107 -6.54 -2.44 -0.67
N HIS A 108 -5.38 -2.10 -0.13
CA HIS A 108 -5.06 -2.29 1.29
C HIS A 108 -6.07 -1.61 2.22
N PHE A 109 -6.50 -0.39 1.91
CA PHE A 109 -7.48 0.33 2.74
C PHE A 109 -8.86 -0.34 2.77
N HIS A 110 -9.33 -0.85 1.62
CA HIS A 110 -10.60 -1.58 1.55
C HIS A 110 -10.54 -2.84 2.42
N ILE A 111 -9.51 -3.66 2.23
CA ILE A 111 -9.38 -4.94 2.94
C ILE A 111 -9.14 -4.72 4.42
N ALA A 112 -8.31 -3.74 4.79
CA ALA A 112 -8.09 -3.43 6.20
C ALA A 112 -9.40 -3.04 6.88
N THR A 113 -10.22 -2.21 6.25
CA THR A 113 -11.55 -1.83 6.76
C THR A 113 -12.44 -3.07 6.92
N GLU A 114 -12.55 -3.91 5.90
CA GLU A 114 -13.38 -5.12 5.93
C GLU A 114 -12.91 -6.13 6.99
N VAL A 115 -11.59 -6.29 7.16
CA VAL A 115 -11.02 -7.18 8.18
C VAL A 115 -11.31 -6.64 9.59
N LEU A 116 -11.17 -5.33 9.83
CA LEU A 116 -11.50 -4.73 11.12
C LEU A 116 -13.00 -4.88 11.43
N GLU A 117 -13.87 -4.56 10.46
CA GLU A 117 -15.32 -4.74 10.58
C GLU A 117 -15.68 -6.20 10.88
N PHE A 118 -15.06 -7.15 10.16
CA PHE A 118 -15.27 -8.58 10.38
C PHE A 118 -14.87 -9.02 11.79
N VAL A 119 -13.67 -8.64 12.27
CA VAL A 119 -13.23 -9.06 13.60
C VAL A 119 -14.09 -8.41 14.70
N ALA A 120 -14.43 -7.13 14.55
CA ALA A 120 -15.29 -6.43 15.49
C ALA A 120 -16.67 -7.10 15.60
N ALA A 121 -17.30 -7.41 14.46
CA ALA A 121 -18.60 -8.09 14.42
C ALA A 121 -18.59 -9.50 15.07
N ASN A 122 -17.41 -10.12 15.18
CA ASN A 122 -17.23 -11.45 15.77
C ASN A 122 -16.62 -11.42 17.18
N THR A 123 -16.37 -10.25 17.75
CA THR A 123 -15.77 -10.10 19.10
C THR A 123 -16.81 -9.54 20.06
N LYS A 124 -17.03 -10.24 21.19
CA LYS A 124 -18.02 -9.81 22.19
C LYS A 124 -17.55 -8.56 22.93
N GLY A 125 -18.42 -7.56 23.06
CA GLY A 125 -18.16 -6.35 23.85
C GLY A 125 -17.39 -5.25 23.10
N VAL A 126 -17.12 -5.44 21.80
CA VAL A 126 -16.46 -4.44 20.96
C VAL A 126 -17.50 -3.74 20.10
N GLU A 127 -17.78 -2.47 20.43
CA GLU A 127 -18.53 -1.55 19.57
C GLU A 127 -17.54 -0.52 19.02
N LEU A 128 -17.35 -0.51 17.69
CA LEU A 128 -16.43 0.42 17.03
C LEU A 128 -17.18 1.30 16.05
N GLU A 129 -16.91 2.59 16.14
CA GLU A 129 -17.14 3.52 15.05
C GLU A 129 -15.86 3.56 14.19
N LEU A 130 -15.89 2.86 13.05
CA LEU A 130 -14.79 2.86 12.08
C LEU A 130 -15.08 3.87 10.96
N ASP A 131 -14.07 4.65 10.59
CA ASP A 131 -14.11 5.38 9.33
C ASP A 131 -13.98 4.37 8.18
N ALA A 132 -15.04 4.15 7.42
CA ALA A 132 -15.04 3.11 6.39
C ALA A 132 -14.25 3.55 5.13
N LEU A 133 -12.95 3.24 5.09
CA LEU A 133 -12.03 3.71 4.04
C LEU A 133 -12.14 2.86 2.77
N ARG A 134 -12.80 3.41 1.74
CA ARG A 134 -12.96 2.78 0.42
C ARG A 134 -12.52 3.70 -0.73
N PRO A 135 -11.23 4.08 -0.82
CA PRO A 135 -10.75 4.97 -1.88
C PRO A 135 -10.90 4.34 -3.27
N GLU A 136 -11.49 5.06 -4.23
CA GLU A 136 -11.69 4.57 -5.61
C GLU A 136 -10.66 5.15 -6.58
N LYS A 137 -10.20 6.38 -6.29
CA LYS A 137 -9.19 7.09 -7.09
C LYS A 137 -8.08 7.60 -6.18
N LEU A 138 -6.90 7.79 -6.78
CA LEU A 138 -5.71 8.21 -6.03
C LEU A 138 -5.91 9.56 -5.30
N SER A 139 -6.73 10.44 -5.87
CA SER A 139 -7.03 11.74 -5.26
C SER A 139 -7.77 11.63 -3.93
N ASP A 140 -8.48 10.52 -3.68
CA ASP A 140 -9.22 10.30 -2.43
C ASP A 140 -8.25 10.13 -1.25
N LEU A 141 -7.00 9.76 -1.50
CA LEU A 141 -5.98 9.58 -0.46
C LEU A 141 -5.42 10.92 0.09
N GLN A 142 -5.81 12.06 -0.48
CA GLN A 142 -5.30 13.38 -0.09
C GLN A 142 -5.85 13.88 1.24
N ASP A 143 -7.06 13.45 1.61
CA ASP A 143 -7.81 13.99 2.73
C ASP A 143 -7.75 13.03 3.93
N ASP A 144 -6.58 13.01 4.58
CA ASP A 144 -6.32 12.32 5.86
C ASP A 144 -6.57 10.78 5.90
N VAL A 145 -6.83 10.13 4.77
CA VAL A 145 -7.09 8.66 4.69
C VAL A 145 -6.00 7.82 5.37
N PHE A 146 -4.73 8.19 5.22
CA PHE A 146 -3.63 7.48 5.88
C PHE A 146 -3.70 7.60 7.41
N LEU A 147 -4.04 8.79 7.91
CA LEU A 147 -4.21 9.03 9.34
C LEU A 147 -5.43 8.30 9.90
N GLN A 148 -6.57 8.39 9.22
CA GLN A 148 -7.80 7.68 9.59
C GLN A 148 -7.58 6.17 9.65
N HIS A 149 -6.80 5.62 8.70
CA HIS A 149 -6.47 4.21 8.68
C HIS A 149 -5.73 3.78 9.95
N ASP A 150 -4.68 4.51 10.33
CA ASP A 150 -3.93 4.23 11.55
C ASP A 150 -4.79 4.39 12.81
N LEU A 151 -5.64 5.43 12.85
CA LEU A 151 -6.56 5.67 13.96
C LEU A 151 -7.57 4.51 14.12
N ASN A 152 -8.15 4.02 13.02
CA ASN A 152 -9.05 2.87 13.04
C ASN A 152 -8.36 1.64 13.67
N VAL A 153 -7.13 1.34 13.24
CA VAL A 153 -6.38 0.19 13.76
C VAL A 153 -6.05 0.35 15.25
N TYR A 154 -5.56 1.52 15.68
CA TYR A 154 -5.19 1.74 17.07
C TYR A 154 -6.40 1.76 18.00
N ASN A 155 -7.48 2.46 17.63
CA ASN A 155 -8.71 2.47 18.41
C ASN A 155 -9.30 1.06 18.52
N PHE A 156 -9.31 0.31 17.42
CA PHE A 156 -9.73 -1.09 17.43
C PHE A 156 -8.96 -1.93 18.46
N ILE A 157 -7.62 -1.86 18.44
CA ILE A 157 -6.79 -2.61 19.39
C ILE A 157 -7.10 -2.18 20.82
N ILE A 158 -7.26 -0.88 21.09
CA ILE A 158 -7.56 -0.38 22.43
C ILE A 158 -8.92 -0.90 22.91
N ASP A 159 -9.96 -0.78 22.10
CA ASP A 159 -11.32 -1.16 22.48
C ASP A 159 -11.49 -2.68 22.60
N MET A 160 -10.74 -3.48 21.83
CA MET A 160 -10.70 -4.93 21.99
C MET A 160 -10.07 -5.40 23.33
N ASN A 161 -9.27 -4.56 23.97
CA ASN A 161 -8.57 -4.89 25.22
C ASN A 161 -9.15 -4.20 26.47
N ARG A 162 -10.31 -3.54 26.33
CA ARG A 162 -11.07 -3.00 27.45
C ARG A 162 -12.08 -4.02 27.97
#